data_AF-A0A5B0BXS9-F1
#
_entry.id   AF-A0A5B0BXS9-F1
#
_cell.length_a   1.000
_cell.length_b   1.000
_cell.length_c   1.000
_cell.angle_alpha   90.00
_cell.angle_beta   90.00
_cell.angle_gamma   90.00
#
_symmetry.space_group_name_H-M   'P 1'
#
loop_
_entity.id
_entity.type
_entity.pdbx_description
1 polymer ?
#
loop_
_entity_poly.entity_id
_entity_poly.type
_entity_poly.pdbx_seq_one_letter_code
_entity_poly.pdbx_strand_id
1 'polypeptide(L)'
;MTAANRFLALEQADFQRLEQAAYLKGLLKPFKGNGELATWASQCQALRDDLIGLAQRKVLSQARSHPFNLLAVQLAQQTTGAGTTFLRWRNLDRSRMGTALWEELLASPGTPASLIDDLFAIEVQRIVLNLQISLTHSIARQTSACASKLAHAEGAYQRRVHATNPKESHS
;
A
#
# COMPACT_ATOMS: atom_id res chain seq x y z
N MET A 1 -21.97 19.78 -24.18
CA MET A 1 -20.64 20.13 -23.61
C MET A 1 -20.40 19.19 -22.45
N THR A 2 -19.58 18.17 -22.64
CA THR A 2 -19.12 17.31 -21.54
C THR A 2 -18.35 18.19 -20.57
N ALA A 3 -18.82 18.28 -19.32
CA ALA A 3 -18.10 19.00 -18.28
C ALA A 3 -16.68 18.42 -18.20
N ALA A 4 -15.66 19.27 -18.17
CA ALA A 4 -14.30 18.80 -17.94
C ALA A 4 -14.24 18.09 -16.58
N ASN A 5 -13.75 16.85 -16.55
CA ASN A 5 -13.54 16.11 -15.31
C ASN A 5 -12.62 16.91 -14.40
N ARG A 6 -13.04 17.11 -13.16
CA ARG A 6 -12.30 17.90 -12.17
C ARG A 6 -11.30 17.04 -11.41
N PHE A 7 -11.52 15.74 -11.40
CA PHE A 7 -10.58 14.77 -10.88
C PHE A 7 -9.73 14.20 -12.02
N LEU A 8 -8.41 14.34 -11.89
CA LEU A 8 -7.44 13.76 -12.80
C LEU A 8 -7.05 12.38 -12.31
N ALA A 9 -7.37 11.36 -13.13
CA ALA A 9 -7.08 10.01 -12.76
C ALA A 9 -5.57 9.71 -12.76
N LEU A 10 -5.12 8.77 -11.93
CA LEU A 10 -3.73 8.28 -11.95
C LEU A 10 -3.46 7.57 -13.27
N GLU A 11 -2.33 7.90 -13.89
CA GLU A 11 -1.88 7.30 -15.14
C GLU A 11 -0.57 6.53 -14.92
N GLN A 12 -0.13 5.77 -15.92
CA GLN A 12 1.12 5.01 -15.85
C GLN A 12 2.32 5.87 -15.43
N ALA A 13 2.38 7.12 -15.87
CA ALA A 13 3.45 8.06 -15.52
C ALA A 13 3.53 8.36 -14.01
N ASP A 14 2.41 8.29 -13.28
CA ASP A 14 2.41 8.44 -11.82
C ASP A 14 3.06 7.24 -11.12
N PHE A 15 3.02 6.07 -11.75
CA PHE A 15 3.63 4.83 -11.26
C PHE A 15 5.07 4.62 -11.74
N GLN A 16 5.54 5.32 -12.77
CA GLN A 16 6.92 5.16 -13.28
C GLN A 16 8.00 5.41 -12.22
N ARG A 17 7.75 6.33 -11.27
CA ARG A 17 8.68 6.55 -10.14
C ARG A 17 8.67 5.40 -9.13
N LEU A 18 7.60 4.60 -9.12
CA LEU A 18 7.44 3.40 -8.30
C LEU A 18 7.97 2.14 -8.99
N GLU A 19 7.98 2.10 -10.33
CA GLU A 19 8.45 0.95 -11.15
C GLU A 19 9.93 0.60 -10.96
N GLN A 20 10.74 1.51 -10.40
CA GLN A 20 12.11 1.23 -9.98
C GLN A 20 12.17 0.19 -8.84
N ALA A 21 11.05 -0.12 -8.18
CA ALA A 21 10.97 -1.18 -7.21
C ALA A 21 11.06 -2.56 -7.91
N ALA A 22 12.22 -3.21 -7.83
CA ALA A 22 12.48 -4.56 -8.33
C ALA A 22 11.64 -5.69 -7.66
N TYR A 23 10.53 -5.36 -7.00
CA TYR A 23 9.82 -6.27 -6.10
C TYR A 23 9.19 -7.47 -6.82
N LEU A 24 8.64 -7.30 -8.03
CA LEU A 24 8.07 -8.43 -8.80
C LEU A 24 9.15 -9.37 -9.35
N LYS A 25 10.32 -8.83 -9.75
CA LYS A 25 11.48 -9.64 -10.13
C LYS A 25 12.09 -10.38 -8.95
N GLY A 26 11.81 -9.93 -7.72
CA GLY A 26 12.24 -10.58 -6.50
C GLY A 26 11.45 -11.85 -6.15
N LEU A 27 10.21 -12.02 -6.63
CA LEU A 27 9.31 -13.09 -6.16
C LEU A 27 9.72 -14.50 -6.63
N LEU A 28 10.05 -14.66 -7.92
CA LEU A 28 10.29 -15.96 -8.55
C LEU A 28 11.77 -16.12 -8.90
N LYS A 29 12.59 -16.38 -7.88
CA LYS A 29 14.02 -16.66 -8.03
C LYS A 29 14.52 -17.62 -6.95
N PRO A 30 15.64 -18.32 -7.16
CA PRO A 30 16.27 -19.08 -6.09
C PRO A 30 16.92 -18.11 -5.09
N PHE A 31 16.25 -17.85 -3.97
CA PHE A 31 16.81 -17.05 -2.89
C PHE A 31 18.00 -17.79 -2.28
N LYS A 32 19.17 -17.14 -2.24
CA LYS A 32 20.41 -17.76 -1.77
C LYS A 32 20.55 -17.77 -0.24
N GLY A 33 19.67 -17.08 0.48
CA GLY A 33 19.68 -17.06 1.94
C GLY A 33 18.82 -15.95 2.54
N ASN A 34 18.89 -15.84 3.87
CA ASN A 34 18.14 -14.85 4.66
C ASN A 34 18.37 -13.40 4.18
N GLY A 35 19.62 -13.02 3.89
CA GLY A 35 19.96 -11.66 3.48
C GLY A 35 19.19 -11.18 2.25
N GLU A 36 19.06 -12.01 1.22
CA GLU A 36 18.31 -11.66 0.00
C GLU A 36 16.81 -11.49 0.26
N LEU A 37 16.22 -12.31 1.15
CA LEU A 37 14.83 -12.16 1.57
C LEU A 37 14.64 -10.88 2.39
N ALA A 38 15.54 -10.59 3.33
CA ALA A 38 15.48 -9.37 4.13
C ALA A 38 15.54 -8.11 3.25
N THR A 39 16.45 -8.07 2.27
CA THR A 39 16.51 -6.97 1.29
C THR A 39 15.20 -6.85 0.50
N TRP A 40 14.65 -7.96 0.02
CA TRP A 40 13.41 -7.94 -0.74
C TRP A 40 12.21 -7.50 0.11
N ALA A 41 12.15 -7.89 1.39
CA ALA A 41 11.13 -7.41 2.33
C ALA A 41 11.20 -5.88 2.50
N SER A 42 12.40 -5.33 2.67
CA SER A 42 12.62 -3.88 2.76
C SER A 42 12.20 -3.15 1.48
N GLN A 43 12.47 -3.71 0.30
CA GLN A 43 12.02 -3.14 -0.98
C GLN A 43 10.49 -3.13 -1.08
N CYS A 44 9.81 -4.19 -0.65
CA CYS A 44 8.35 -4.25 -0.62
C CYS A 44 7.76 -3.23 0.37
N GLN A 45 8.41 -3.02 1.51
CA GLN A 45 8.01 -2.01 2.49
C GLN A 45 8.19 -0.59 1.94
N ALA A 46 9.31 -0.29 1.30
CA ALA A 46 9.53 1.01 0.66
C ALA A 46 8.47 1.29 -0.40
N LEU A 47 8.16 0.31 -1.27
CA LEU A 47 7.10 0.45 -2.27
C LEU A 47 5.72 0.70 -1.64
N ARG A 48 5.40 0.00 -0.54
CA ARG A 48 4.15 0.25 0.21
C ARG A 48 4.08 1.72 0.66
N ASP A 49 5.18 2.24 1.21
CA ASP A 49 5.24 3.61 1.73
C ASP A 49 5.15 4.64 0.60
N ASP A 50 5.77 4.36 -0.55
CA ASP A 50 5.65 5.19 -1.74
C ASP A 50 4.24 5.20 -2.32
N LEU A 51 3.54 4.06 -2.34
CA LEU A 51 2.13 3.97 -2.73
C LEU A 51 1.22 4.78 -1.80
N ILE A 52 1.47 4.75 -0.48
CA ILE A 52 0.77 5.60 0.49
C ILE A 52 1.02 7.08 0.16
N GLY A 53 2.28 7.45 -0.12
CA GLY A 53 2.64 8.81 -0.52
C GLY A 53 2.00 9.25 -1.84
N LEU A 54 1.89 8.35 -2.82
CA LEU A 54 1.21 8.60 -4.09
C LEU A 54 -0.28 8.88 -3.84
N ALA A 55 -0.95 8.01 -3.07
CA ALA A 55 -2.34 8.16 -2.70
C ALA A 55 -2.61 9.52 -2.01
N GLN A 56 -1.72 9.95 -1.11
CA GLN A 56 -1.79 11.27 -0.47
C GLN A 56 -1.66 12.43 -1.46
N ARG A 57 -0.60 12.43 -2.27
CA ARG A 57 -0.23 13.57 -3.12
C ARG A 57 -1.12 13.73 -4.35
N LYS A 58 -1.65 12.64 -4.88
CA LYS A 58 -2.37 12.63 -6.16
C LYS A 58 -3.86 12.38 -6.03
N VAL A 59 -4.31 11.61 -5.04
CA VAL A 59 -5.75 11.29 -4.90
C VAL A 59 -6.38 12.13 -3.81
N LEU A 60 -5.82 12.06 -2.60
CA LEU A 60 -6.39 12.74 -1.43
C LEU A 60 -6.30 14.26 -1.54
N SER A 61 -5.23 14.80 -2.15
CA SER A 61 -5.08 16.23 -2.40
C SER A 61 -6.23 16.78 -3.26
N GLN A 62 -6.55 16.10 -4.37
CA GLN A 62 -7.65 16.44 -5.27
C GLN A 62 -9.00 16.25 -4.57
N ALA A 63 -9.21 15.12 -3.88
CA ALA A 63 -10.47 14.86 -3.16
C ALA A 63 -10.72 15.86 -2.00
N ARG A 64 -9.71 16.63 -1.58
CA ARG A 64 -9.80 17.70 -0.58
C ARG A 64 -9.79 19.11 -1.18
N SER A 65 -9.70 19.25 -2.49
CA SER A 65 -9.82 20.54 -3.17
C SER A 65 -11.26 20.82 -3.60
N HIS A 66 -11.51 22.06 -4.01
CA HIS A 66 -12.79 22.41 -4.64
C HIS A 66 -12.99 21.60 -5.93
N PRO A 67 -14.22 21.15 -6.25
CA PRO A 67 -15.45 21.29 -5.48
C PRO A 67 -15.71 20.16 -4.45
N PHE A 68 -14.87 19.13 -4.40
CA PHE A 68 -15.08 17.95 -3.56
C PHE A 68 -15.08 18.27 -2.06
N ASN A 69 -14.33 19.28 -1.65
CA ASN A 69 -14.28 19.72 -0.26
C ASN A 69 -15.62 20.26 0.30
N LEU A 70 -16.58 20.58 -0.57
CA LEU A 70 -17.93 21.05 -0.18
C LEU A 70 -18.89 19.89 0.13
N LEU A 71 -18.51 18.64 -0.16
CA LEU A 71 -19.35 17.47 0.06
C LEU A 71 -19.38 17.07 1.54
N ALA A 72 -20.53 16.56 1.99
CA ALA A 72 -20.73 16.12 3.38
C ALA A 72 -19.95 14.82 3.74
N VAL A 73 -19.44 14.13 2.72
CA VAL A 73 -18.60 12.95 2.84
C VAL A 73 -17.28 13.25 2.14
N GLN A 74 -16.18 13.00 2.83
CA GLN A 74 -14.84 13.29 2.36
C GLN A 74 -13.96 12.05 2.39
N LEU A 75 -12.99 12.01 1.48
CA LEU A 75 -11.93 11.02 1.52
C LEU A 75 -10.92 11.40 2.60
N ALA A 76 -10.52 10.42 3.40
CA ALA A 76 -9.59 10.62 4.51
C ALA A 76 -8.60 9.46 4.61
N GLN A 77 -7.51 9.68 5.34
CA GLN A 77 -6.57 8.62 5.68
C GLN A 77 -7.01 7.91 6.95
N GLN A 78 -6.72 6.62 7.01
CA GLN A 78 -6.81 5.81 8.21
C GLN A 78 -5.53 4.99 8.38
N THR A 79 -4.79 5.31 9.43
CA THR A 79 -3.63 4.53 9.87
C THR A 79 -4.10 3.33 10.68
N THR A 80 -3.53 2.16 10.43
CA THR A 80 -3.78 0.93 11.17
C THR A 80 -2.64 0.65 12.16
N GLY A 81 -2.90 -0.17 13.18
CA GLY A 81 -1.87 -0.62 14.12
C GLY A 81 -0.76 -1.48 13.47
N ALA A 82 -0.97 -1.97 12.24
CA ALA A 82 0.02 -2.70 11.46
C ALA A 82 0.99 -1.79 10.67
N GLY A 83 0.91 -0.46 10.90
CA GLY A 83 1.79 0.52 10.24
C GLY A 83 1.45 0.72 8.76
N THR A 84 0.19 0.54 8.36
CA THR A 84 -0.29 0.87 7.01
C THR A 84 -1.31 2.00 7.08
N THR A 85 -1.41 2.77 5.98
CA THR A 85 -2.38 3.86 5.87
C THR A 85 -3.23 3.65 4.62
N PHE A 86 -4.55 3.66 4.80
CA PHE A 86 -5.51 3.49 3.71
C PHE A 86 -6.35 4.74 3.50
N LEU A 87 -6.92 4.87 2.30
CA LEU A 87 -7.95 5.87 2.01
C LEU A 87 -9.34 5.31 2.34
N ARG A 88 -10.15 6.07 3.08
CA ARG A 88 -11.53 5.74 3.44
C ARG A 88 -12.45 6.95 3.33
N TRP A 89 -13.69 6.71 2.93
CA TRP A 89 -14.76 7.69 3.02
C TRP A 89 -15.18 7.87 4.48
N ARG A 90 -15.45 9.12 4.85
CA ARG A 90 -15.84 9.51 6.20
C ARG A 90 -16.73 10.75 6.14
N ASN A 91 -17.70 10.83 7.03
CA ASN A 91 -18.47 12.06 7.22
C ASN A 91 -17.67 13.12 8.01
N LEU A 92 -18.14 14.36 7.98
CA LEU A 92 -17.40 15.52 8.54
C LEU A 92 -17.19 15.43 10.06
N ASP A 93 -18.20 14.98 10.80
CA ASP A 93 -18.15 14.78 12.25
C ASP A 93 -17.35 13.52 12.67
N ARG A 94 -16.94 12.70 11.69
CA ARG A 94 -16.15 11.47 11.83
C ARG A 94 -16.87 10.33 12.56
N SER A 95 -18.20 10.38 12.67
CA SER A 95 -19.01 9.35 13.35
C SER A 95 -19.23 8.09 12.50
N ARG A 96 -19.17 8.20 11.18
CA ARG A 96 -19.38 7.10 10.22
C ARG A 96 -18.22 7.01 9.24
N MET A 97 -17.92 5.80 8.76
CA MET A 97 -16.90 5.57 7.75
C MET A 97 -17.26 4.40 6.83
N GLY A 98 -16.66 4.37 5.64
CA GLY A 98 -16.77 3.25 4.69
C GLY A 98 -17.52 3.60 3.41
N THR A 99 -17.53 2.65 2.47
CA THR A 99 -18.05 2.83 1.10
C THR A 99 -19.54 3.18 1.07
N ALA A 100 -20.34 2.74 2.05
CA ALA A 100 -21.75 3.11 2.15
C ALA A 100 -21.99 4.63 2.17
N LEU A 101 -21.07 5.42 2.75
CA LEU A 101 -21.17 6.88 2.72
C LEU A 101 -20.98 7.46 1.31
N TRP A 102 -20.14 6.83 0.49
CA TRP A 102 -19.96 7.22 -0.91
C TRP A 102 -21.16 6.80 -1.77
N GLU A 103 -21.76 5.64 -1.49
CA GLU A 103 -23.01 5.21 -2.14
C GLU A 103 -24.16 6.18 -1.83
N GLU A 104 -24.33 6.56 -0.56
CA GLU A 104 -25.28 7.58 -0.12
C GLU A 104 -25.03 8.93 -0.78
N LEU A 105 -23.75 9.32 -0.89
CA LEU A 105 -23.35 10.55 -1.58
C LEU A 105 -23.75 10.51 -3.06
N LEU A 106 -23.50 9.41 -3.77
CA LEU A 106 -23.90 9.26 -5.18
C LEU A 106 -25.41 9.22 -5.37
N ALA A 107 -26.15 8.59 -4.44
CA ALA A 107 -27.61 8.48 -4.51
C ALA A 107 -28.33 9.78 -4.12
N SER A 108 -27.65 10.70 -3.42
CA SER A 108 -28.24 11.96 -2.96
C SER A 108 -28.62 12.88 -4.13
N PRO A 109 -29.90 13.34 -4.21
CA PRO A 109 -30.30 14.35 -5.20
C PRO A 109 -29.56 15.69 -5.05
N GLY A 110 -28.96 15.95 -3.88
CA GLY A 110 -28.16 17.13 -3.62
C GLY A 110 -26.74 17.06 -4.21
N THR A 111 -26.30 15.90 -4.68
CA THR A 111 -25.00 15.75 -5.33
C THR A 111 -25.09 16.24 -6.78
N PRO A 112 -24.29 17.26 -7.18
CA PRO A 112 -24.34 17.75 -8.55
C PRO A 112 -23.99 16.65 -9.55
N ALA A 113 -24.85 16.46 -10.57
CA ALA A 113 -24.65 15.43 -11.59
C ALA A 113 -23.27 15.51 -12.27
N SER A 114 -22.72 16.73 -12.41
CA SER A 114 -21.38 16.95 -12.98
C SER A 114 -20.21 16.43 -12.13
N LEU A 115 -20.46 15.89 -10.92
CA LEU A 115 -19.44 15.28 -10.06
C LEU A 115 -19.58 13.76 -9.97
N ILE A 116 -20.61 13.15 -10.57
CA ILE A 116 -20.86 11.71 -10.46
C ILE A 116 -19.68 10.91 -11.04
N ASP A 117 -19.22 11.27 -12.24
CA ASP A 117 -18.10 10.59 -12.91
C ASP A 117 -16.78 10.77 -12.13
N ASP A 118 -16.54 11.99 -11.61
CA ASP A 118 -15.36 12.27 -10.78
C ASP A 118 -15.39 11.46 -9.47
N LEU A 119 -16.54 11.38 -8.80
CA LEU A 119 -16.72 10.61 -7.56
C LEU A 119 -16.54 9.11 -7.79
N PHE A 120 -17.01 8.61 -8.94
CA PHE A 120 -16.77 7.23 -9.35
C PHE A 120 -15.28 6.96 -9.57
N ALA A 121 -14.59 7.84 -10.31
CA ALA A 121 -13.16 7.72 -10.55
C ALA A 121 -12.32 7.75 -9.26
N ILE A 122 -12.69 8.59 -8.28
CA ILE A 122 -12.06 8.61 -6.95
C ILE A 122 -12.25 7.27 -6.24
N GLU A 123 -13.44 6.68 -6.26
CA GLU A 123 -13.69 5.40 -5.60
C GLU A 123 -12.90 4.26 -6.25
N VAL A 124 -12.85 4.20 -7.58
CA VAL A 124 -12.02 3.23 -8.30
C VAL A 124 -10.56 3.31 -7.85
N GLN A 125 -9.98 4.52 -7.78
CA GLN A 125 -8.61 4.68 -7.31
C GLN A 125 -8.40 4.33 -5.85
N ARG A 126 -9.36 4.70 -4.98
CA ARG A 126 -9.31 4.34 -3.57
C ARG A 126 -9.25 2.82 -3.41
N ILE A 127 -10.09 2.09 -4.14
CA ILE A 127 -10.13 0.61 -4.12
C ILE A 127 -8.78 0.04 -4.59
N VAL A 128 -8.30 0.44 -5.76
CA VAL A 128 -7.09 -0.12 -6.37
C VAL A 128 -5.84 0.21 -5.56
N LEU A 129 -5.66 1.46 -5.13
CA LEU A 129 -4.51 1.85 -4.32
C LEU A 129 -4.50 1.12 -2.97
N ASN A 130 -5.66 1.02 -2.31
CA ASN A 130 -5.73 0.27 -1.05
C ASN A 130 -5.38 -1.21 -1.25
N LEU A 131 -5.82 -1.84 -2.36
CA LEU A 131 -5.39 -3.21 -2.72
C LEU A 131 -3.87 -3.30 -2.89
N GLN A 132 -3.27 -2.40 -3.66
CA GLN A 132 -1.82 -2.38 -3.89
C GLN A 132 -1.03 -2.19 -2.59
N ILE A 133 -1.48 -1.30 -1.70
CA ILE A 133 -0.91 -1.09 -0.36
C ILE A 133 -1.03 -2.36 0.49
N SER A 134 -2.20 -3.02 0.47
CA SER A 134 -2.42 -4.27 1.20
C SER A 134 -1.50 -5.39 0.71
N LEU A 135 -1.36 -5.55 -0.60
CA LEU A 135 -0.52 -6.59 -1.21
C LEU A 135 0.96 -6.37 -0.88
N THR A 136 1.48 -5.16 -1.10
CA THR A 136 2.89 -4.83 -0.81
C THR A 136 3.23 -4.96 0.67
N HIS A 137 2.32 -4.54 1.56
CA HIS A 137 2.45 -4.78 3.00
C HIS A 137 2.49 -6.27 3.34
N SER A 138 1.58 -7.07 2.76
CA SER A 138 1.50 -8.50 3.03
C SER A 138 2.77 -9.23 2.58
N ILE A 139 3.28 -8.92 1.39
CA ILE A 139 4.53 -9.48 0.87
C ILE A 139 5.68 -9.10 1.79
N ALA A 140 5.86 -7.82 2.13
CA ALA A 140 6.94 -7.38 3.02
C ALA A 140 6.93 -8.16 4.35
N ARG A 141 5.75 -8.29 4.97
CA ARG A 141 5.58 -8.95 6.26
C ARG A 141 5.88 -10.46 6.18
N GLN A 142 5.39 -11.13 5.14
CA GLN A 142 5.61 -12.56 4.92
C GLN A 142 7.08 -12.85 4.61
N THR A 143 7.71 -12.04 3.77
CA THR A 143 9.11 -12.17 3.40
C THR A 143 10.03 -11.96 4.60
N SER A 144 9.75 -10.95 5.43
CA SER A 144 10.50 -10.72 6.68
C SER A 144 10.41 -11.91 7.63
N ALA A 145 9.20 -12.45 7.84
CA ALA A 145 9.01 -13.65 8.66
C ALA A 145 9.74 -14.88 8.08
N CYS A 146 9.78 -15.02 6.74
CA CYS A 146 10.53 -16.09 6.08
C CYS A 146 12.04 -15.94 6.27
N ALA A 147 12.56 -14.72 6.14
CA ALA A 147 13.96 -14.37 6.43
C ALA A 147 14.36 -14.82 7.84
N SER A 148 13.55 -14.50 8.85
CA SER A 148 13.79 -14.95 10.24
C SER A 148 13.81 -16.47 10.39
N LYS A 149 12.94 -17.20 9.68
CA LYS A 149 12.93 -18.67 9.69
C LYS A 149 14.21 -19.24 9.07
N LEU A 150 14.68 -18.69 7.95
CA LEU A 150 15.95 -19.12 7.33
C LEU A 150 17.14 -18.83 8.25
N ALA A 151 17.18 -17.66 8.90
CA ALA A 151 18.23 -17.33 9.86
C ALA A 151 18.28 -18.35 11.01
N HIS A 152 17.11 -18.76 11.51
CA HIS A 152 17.03 -19.79 12.55
C HIS A 152 17.55 -21.15 12.07
N ALA A 153 17.16 -21.58 10.87
CA ALA A 153 17.62 -22.82 10.26
C ALA A 153 19.14 -22.82 10.04
N GLU A 154 19.68 -21.71 9.52
CA GLU A 154 21.12 -21.52 9.32
C GLU A 154 21.88 -21.58 10.64
N GLY A 155 21.39 -20.92 11.68
CA GLY A 155 21.99 -21.00 13.01
C GLY A 155 21.95 -22.42 13.61
N ALA A 156 20.87 -23.18 13.39
CA ALA A 156 20.80 -24.58 13.82
C ALA A 156 21.82 -25.47 13.08
N TYR A 157 21.94 -25.28 11.76
CA TYR A 157 22.94 -25.96 10.95
C TYR A 157 24.37 -25.64 11.40
N GLN A 158 24.71 -24.35 11.57
CA GLN A 158 26.03 -23.92 12.04
C GLN A 158 26.38 -24.51 13.41
N ARG A 159 25.46 -24.47 14.38
CA ARG A 159 25.66 -25.11 15.70
C ARG A 159 25.99 -26.59 15.58
N ARG A 160 25.27 -27.33 14.73
CA ARG A 160 25.55 -28.75 14.50
C ARG A 160 26.91 -28.95 13.87
N VAL A 161 27.24 -28.23 12.79
CA VAL A 161 28.54 -28.33 12.11
C VAL A 161 29.70 -28.07 13.06
N HIS A 162 29.64 -27.00 13.86
CA HIS A 162 30.66 -26.69 14.87
C HIS A 162 30.82 -27.81 15.91
N ALA A 163 29.72 -28.43 16.36
CA ALA A 163 29.77 -29.57 17.28
C ALA A 163 30.36 -30.86 16.64
N THR A 164 30.31 -30.99 15.31
CA THR A 164 30.81 -32.19 14.59
C THR A 164 32.26 -32.05 14.10
N ASN A 165 32.81 -30.83 14.05
CA ASN A 165 34.19 -30.54 13.70
C ASN A 165 34.93 -29.85 14.86
N PRO A 166 35.30 -30.54 15.96
CA PRO A 166 35.87 -29.91 17.14
C PRO A 166 37.38 -29.58 17.08
N LYS A 167 38.08 -29.72 15.95
CA LYS A 167 39.56 -29.59 15.88
C LYS A 167 39.95 -28.22 15.31
N GLU A 168 40.86 -27.40 15.84
CA GLU A 168 41.99 -27.61 16.76
C GLU A 168 42.11 -26.40 17.71
N SER A 169 41.94 -26.61 19.02
CA SER A 169 42.33 -25.61 20.02
C SER A 169 42.96 -26.32 21.20
N HIS A 170 44.01 -27.11 20.94
CA HIS A 170 45.07 -27.45 21.91
C HIS A 170 46.31 -27.92 21.14
N SER A 171 47.24 -27.00 20.88
CA SER A 171 48.70 -27.16 21.01
C SER A 171 49.34 -25.78 20.90
#